data_AF-A0A0F9ECX7-F1
#
_entry.id   AF-A0A0F9ECX7-F1
#
_cell.length_a   1.000
_cell.length_b   1.000
_cell.length_c   1.000
_cell.angle_alpha   90.00
_cell.angle_beta   90.00
_cell.angle_gamma   90.00
#
_symmetry.space_group_name_H-M   'P 1'
#
loop_
_entity.id
_entity.type
_entity.pdbx_description
1 polymer ?
#
loop_
_entity_poly.entity_id
_entity_poly.type
_entity_poly.pdbx_seq_one_letter_code
_entity_poly.pdbx_strand_id
1 'polypeptide(L)'
;MSRWLSVEVLDDISDNGLDDADRQRFGFNIVITAADVSDAYPFDEEIATLLIAASVTTAWGTDLFGRSKSNLPTGNGPYVSIMLTGGPAPLRTHNAGRAGRVAYRRLTAQVVARAASSTTAYTKAQAAFAALVPVRNTTVAATSP
;
A
#
# COMPACT_ATOMS: atom_id res chain seq x y z
N MET A 1 -12.17 3.93 -9.63
CA MET A 1 -12.16 4.64 -8.34
C MET A 1 -12.76 3.73 -7.30
N SER A 2 -12.09 3.59 -6.16
CA SER A 2 -12.61 2.84 -5.03
C SER A 2 -12.97 3.74 -3.87
N ARG A 3 -13.99 3.36 -3.12
CA ARG A 3 -14.40 4.06 -1.89
C ARG A 3 -13.82 3.37 -0.68
N TRP A 4 -12.76 3.95 -0.13
CA TRP A 4 -12.05 3.46 1.05
C TRP A 4 -12.72 4.00 2.31
N LEU A 5 -13.08 3.10 3.23
CA LEU A 5 -13.68 3.45 4.50
C LEU A 5 -12.61 3.66 5.57
N SER A 6 -11.64 2.74 5.63
CA SER A 6 -10.54 2.80 6.58
C SER A 6 -9.29 2.09 6.07
N VAL A 7 -8.15 2.58 6.58
CA VAL A 7 -6.84 1.94 6.50
C VAL A 7 -6.39 1.64 7.93
N GLU A 8 -6.24 0.35 8.24
CA GLU A 8 -5.75 -0.13 9.52
C GLU A 8 -4.34 -0.66 9.34
N VAL A 9 -3.42 -0.24 10.21
CA VAL A 9 -2.08 -0.79 10.24
C VAL A 9 -2.09 -1.99 11.19
N LEU A 10 -1.54 -3.12 10.73
CA LEU A 10 -1.56 -4.38 11.47
C LEU A 10 -0.38 -4.52 12.45
N ASP A 11 0.73 -3.87 12.14
CA ASP A 11 2.00 -3.98 12.83
C ASP A 11 2.77 -2.67 12.73
N ASP A 12 3.54 -2.36 13.77
CA ASP A 12 4.48 -1.25 13.73
C ASP A 12 5.55 -1.48 12.64
N ILE A 13 6.23 -0.39 12.27
CA ILE A 13 7.33 -0.44 11.31
C ILE A 13 8.40 -1.38 11.84
N SER A 14 8.66 -2.44 11.09
CA SER A 14 9.61 -3.50 11.46
C SER A 14 10.81 -3.52 10.52
N ASP A 15 11.95 -3.91 11.08
CA ASP A 15 13.16 -4.19 10.30
C ASP A 15 13.01 -5.53 9.58
N ASN A 16 13.13 -5.50 8.25
CA ASN A 16 13.04 -6.67 7.39
C ASN A 16 14.42 -7.13 6.89
N GLY A 17 15.51 -6.63 7.49
CA GLY A 17 16.88 -6.92 7.11
C GLY A 17 17.27 -6.33 5.75
N LEU A 18 18.30 -6.90 5.15
CA LEU A 18 18.82 -6.47 3.85
C LEU A 18 18.09 -7.14 2.68
N ASP A 19 18.04 -6.47 1.53
CA ASP A 19 17.65 -7.09 0.26
C ASP A 19 18.85 -7.62 -0.53
N ASP A 20 18.61 -8.20 -1.71
CA ASP A 20 19.64 -8.80 -2.56
C ASP A 20 20.69 -7.79 -3.09
N ALA A 21 20.45 -6.49 -2.91
CA ALA A 21 21.37 -5.41 -3.27
C ALA A 21 21.98 -4.74 -2.03
N ASP A 22 21.97 -5.42 -0.88
CA ASP A 22 22.49 -4.96 0.42
C ASP A 22 21.84 -3.66 0.93
N ARG A 23 20.57 -3.40 0.58
CA ARG A 23 19.82 -2.24 1.07
C ARG A 23 19.00 -2.60 2.30
N GLN A 24 19.01 -1.73 3.31
CA GLN A 24 18.14 -1.89 4.48
C GLN A 24 16.67 -1.80 4.09
N ARG A 25 15.85 -2.68 4.67
CA ARG A 25 14.40 -2.70 4.49
C ARG A 25 13.66 -2.43 5.79
N PHE A 26 12.68 -1.53 5.73
CA PHE A 26 11.67 -1.38 6.77
C PHE A 26 10.28 -1.47 6.16
N GLY A 27 9.35 -2.12 6.84
CA GLY A 27 7.99 -2.24 6.33
C GLY A 27 6.93 -2.45 7.41
N PHE A 28 5.69 -2.38 6.97
CA PHE A 28 4.50 -2.59 7.78
C PHE A 28 3.38 -3.13 6.87
N ASN A 29 2.40 -3.79 7.47
CA ASN A 29 1.24 -4.33 6.79
C ASN A 29 0.02 -3.46 7.07
N ILE A 30 -0.83 -3.35 6.05
CA ILE A 30 -2.10 -2.62 6.14
C ILE A 30 -3.26 -3.50 5.71
N VAL A 31 -4.41 -3.20 6.30
CA VAL A 31 -5.72 -3.66 5.89
C VAL A 31 -6.51 -2.46 5.44
N ILE A 32 -7.15 -2.56 4.27
CA ILE A 32 -8.04 -1.53 3.76
C ILE A 32 -9.43 -2.13 3.63
N THR A 33 -10.41 -1.45 4.21
CA THR A 33 -11.83 -1.77 4.05
C THR A 33 -12.45 -0.81 3.04
N ALA A 34 -13.04 -1.35 1.96
CA ALA A 34 -13.62 -0.55 0.89
C ALA A 34 -15.04 -1.03 0.52
N ALA A 35 -15.94 -0.10 0.25
CA ALA A 35 -17.35 -0.38 -0.10
C ALA A 35 -17.57 -0.62 -1.60
N ASP A 36 -16.85 0.15 -2.41
CA ASP A 36 -16.88 0.06 -3.87
C ASP A 36 -15.44 -0.14 -4.29
N VAL A 37 -15.06 -1.38 -4.65
CA VAL A 37 -13.73 -1.64 -5.20
C VAL A 37 -13.88 -1.75 -6.70
N SER A 38 -13.21 -0.86 -7.41
CA SER A 38 -13.15 -0.89 -8.86
C SER A 38 -12.44 -2.15 -9.31
N ASP A 39 -13.13 -3.05 -10.02
CA ASP A 39 -12.48 -4.21 -10.67
C ASP A 39 -11.57 -3.77 -11.84
N ALA A 40 -11.66 -2.50 -12.28
CA ALA A 40 -10.94 -1.95 -13.42
C ALA A 40 -9.50 -1.48 -13.14
N TYR A 41 -9.11 -1.29 -11.87
CA TYR A 41 -7.79 -0.77 -11.50
C TYR A 41 -7.21 -1.54 -10.33
N PRO A 42 -5.92 -1.90 -10.36
CA PRO A 42 -5.32 -2.71 -9.33
C PRO A 42 -5.05 -1.85 -8.08
N PHE A 43 -5.33 -2.44 -6.93
CA PHE A 43 -5.38 -1.77 -5.63
C PHE A 43 -4.05 -1.16 -5.17
N ASP A 44 -2.92 -1.68 -5.63
CA ASP A 44 -1.60 -1.12 -5.41
C ASP A 44 -1.42 0.27 -6.05
N GLU A 45 -2.05 0.54 -7.20
CA GLU A 45 -2.02 1.87 -7.84
C GLU A 45 -2.83 2.92 -7.05
N GLU A 46 -3.87 2.50 -6.32
CA GLU A 46 -4.61 3.39 -5.43
C GLU A 46 -3.80 3.75 -4.18
N ILE A 47 -3.10 2.79 -3.57
CA ILE A 47 -2.15 3.07 -2.47
C ILE A 47 -1.06 4.03 -2.98
N ALA A 48 -0.54 3.79 -4.18
CA ALA A 48 0.46 4.64 -4.78
C ALA A 48 0.02 6.08 -4.97
N THR A 49 -1.23 6.28 -5.40
CA THR A 49 -1.81 7.61 -5.58
C THR A 49 -1.74 8.41 -4.26
N LEU A 50 -2.06 7.76 -3.13
CA LEU A 50 -1.99 8.41 -1.82
C LEU A 50 -0.56 8.73 -1.40
N LEU A 51 0.39 7.82 -1.64
CA LEU A 51 1.80 8.04 -1.30
C LEU A 51 2.43 9.15 -2.15
N ILE A 52 2.08 9.24 -3.43
CA ILE A 52 2.53 10.32 -4.32
C ILE A 52 1.90 11.65 -3.90
N ALA A 53 0.59 11.68 -3.62
CA ALA A 53 -0.10 12.88 -3.15
C ALA A 53 0.48 13.41 -1.83
N ALA A 54 0.91 12.51 -0.94
CA ALA A 54 1.59 12.86 0.31
C ALA A 54 3.08 13.20 0.13
N SER A 55 3.60 13.23 -1.10
CA SER A 55 5.03 13.44 -1.41
C SER A 55 5.96 12.43 -0.72
N VAL A 56 5.45 11.25 -0.37
CA VAL A 56 6.27 10.15 0.15
C VAL A 56 7.13 9.60 -0.96
N THR A 57 6.60 9.50 -2.17
CA THR A 57 7.30 9.08 -3.40
C THR A 57 6.99 10.05 -4.53
N THR A 58 7.80 10.04 -5.57
CA THR A 58 7.65 10.94 -6.73
C THR A 58 6.70 10.38 -7.79
N ALA A 59 6.90 9.13 -8.20
CA ALA A 59 6.16 8.54 -9.32
C ALA A 59 6.23 7.02 -9.32
N TRP A 60 5.19 6.40 -9.88
CA TRP A 60 5.19 4.96 -10.16
C TRP A 60 6.31 4.60 -11.15
N GLY A 61 7.03 3.52 -10.87
CA GLY A 61 8.15 3.03 -11.69
C GLY A 61 9.46 3.80 -11.53
N THR A 62 9.49 4.89 -10.74
CA THR A 62 10.71 5.67 -10.47
C THR A 62 11.26 5.37 -9.08
N ASP A 63 10.50 5.71 -8.04
CA ASP A 63 10.84 5.43 -6.63
C ASP A 63 9.73 4.68 -5.89
N LEU A 64 8.65 4.34 -6.59
CA LEU A 64 7.53 3.56 -6.10
C LEU A 64 7.22 2.40 -7.04
N PHE A 65 7.09 1.19 -6.49
CA PHE A 65 6.93 -0.03 -7.28
C PHE A 65 5.84 -0.95 -6.69
N GLY A 66 4.77 -1.20 -7.41
CA GLY A 66 3.77 -2.20 -7.00
C GLY A 66 4.12 -3.62 -7.46
N ARG A 67 3.33 -4.61 -7.04
CA ARG A 67 3.33 -6.00 -7.52
C ARG A 67 4.56 -6.84 -7.11
N SER A 68 4.34 -8.16 -7.00
CA SER A 68 5.30 -9.14 -6.47
C SER A 68 6.54 -9.42 -7.34
N LYS A 69 6.61 -8.85 -8.55
CA LYS A 69 7.72 -9.05 -9.51
C LYS A 69 8.27 -7.76 -10.11
N SER A 70 8.07 -6.62 -9.45
CA SER A 70 8.67 -5.37 -9.94
C SER A 70 10.18 -5.40 -9.80
N ASN A 71 10.86 -5.10 -10.91
CA ASN A 71 12.31 -4.95 -10.92
C ASN A 71 12.66 -3.61 -10.28
N LEU A 72 13.20 -3.69 -9.06
CA LEU A 72 13.77 -2.52 -8.41
C LEU A 72 15.07 -2.13 -9.12
N PRO A 73 15.35 -0.83 -9.33
CA PRO A 73 16.63 -0.39 -9.87
C PRO A 73 17.79 -0.84 -8.99
N THR A 74 18.97 -1.01 -9.58
CA THR A 74 20.21 -1.40 -8.87
C THR A 74 20.79 -0.30 -7.98
N GLY A 75 20.20 0.89 -7.96
CA GLY A 75 20.67 2.02 -7.15
C GLY A 75 20.37 1.90 -5.65
N ASN A 76 20.92 2.83 -4.88
CA ASN A 76 20.86 2.87 -3.42
C ASN A 76 19.48 3.27 -2.84
N GLY A 77 18.50 3.62 -3.67
CA GLY A 77 17.21 4.15 -3.20
C GLY A 77 17.26 5.63 -2.79
N PRO A 78 16.24 6.12 -2.04
CA PRO A 78 15.19 5.36 -1.39
C PRO A 78 14.09 4.90 -2.35
N TYR A 79 13.68 3.63 -2.24
CA TYR A 79 12.58 3.05 -3.00
C TYR A 79 11.48 2.54 -2.06
N VAL A 80 10.22 2.63 -2.50
CA VAL A 80 9.08 2.03 -1.81
C VAL A 80 8.49 0.95 -2.70
N SER A 81 8.13 -0.19 -2.13
CA SER A 81 7.31 -1.19 -2.82
C SER A 81 6.01 -1.46 -2.11
N ILE A 82 4.97 -1.74 -2.90
CA ILE A 82 3.66 -2.17 -2.41
C ILE A 82 3.45 -3.62 -2.86
N MET A 83 3.34 -4.54 -1.91
CA MET A 83 3.12 -5.95 -2.15
C MET A 83 1.75 -6.36 -1.65
N LEU A 84 0.90 -6.90 -2.52
CA LEU A 84 -0.40 -7.42 -2.09
C LEU A 84 -0.19 -8.72 -1.32
N THR A 85 -0.66 -8.76 -0.07
CA THR A 85 -0.45 -9.91 0.84
C THR A 85 -1.66 -10.82 0.94
N GLY A 86 -2.81 -10.39 0.42
CA GLY A 86 -4.04 -11.15 0.47
C GLY A 86 -5.02 -10.75 -0.61
N GLY A 87 -5.88 -11.70 -1.00
CA GLY A 87 -6.97 -11.42 -1.93
C GLY A 87 -8.10 -10.61 -1.27
N PRO A 88 -8.99 -10.01 -2.08
CA PRO A 88 -10.18 -9.33 -1.58
C PRO A 88 -11.10 -10.30 -0.84
N ALA A 89 -11.04 -10.29 0.49
CA ALA A 89 -11.97 -11.05 1.30
C ALA A 89 -13.29 -10.27 1.42
N PRO A 90 -14.45 -10.85 1.05
CA PRO A 90 -15.72 -10.17 1.18
C PRO A 90 -16.10 -10.06 2.66
N LEU A 91 -16.46 -8.86 3.10
CA LEU A 91 -17.14 -8.62 4.35
C LEU A 91 -18.64 -8.56 4.06
N ARG A 92 -19.39 -9.47 4.70
CA ARG A 92 -20.84 -9.53 4.62
C ARG A 92 -21.43 -8.88 5.85
N THR A 93 -22.45 -8.04 5.65
CA THR A 93 -23.30 -7.56 6.74
C THR A 93 -24.64 -8.30 6.69
N HIS A 94 -25.33 -8.35 7.82
CA HIS A 94 -26.65 -9.00 7.94
C HIS A 94 -27.63 -8.51 6.86
N ASN A 95 -27.58 -7.22 6.52
CA ASN A 95 -28.48 -6.62 5.52
C ASN A 95 -28.03 -6.87 4.08
N ALA A 96 -26.72 -6.98 3.82
CA ALA A 96 -26.20 -7.26 2.48
C ALA A 96 -26.39 -8.72 2.05
N GLY A 97 -26.39 -9.65 3.02
CA GLY A 97 -26.68 -11.07 2.78
C GLY A 97 -28.06 -11.32 2.16
N ARG A 98 -29.05 -10.47 2.44
CA ARG A 98 -30.41 -10.58 1.89
C ARG A 98 -30.50 -10.21 0.40
N ALA A 99 -29.53 -9.45 -0.11
CA ALA A 99 -29.48 -9.00 -1.51
C ALA A 99 -28.41 -9.73 -2.34
N GLY A 100 -27.69 -10.71 -1.78
CA GLY A 100 -26.60 -11.43 -2.47
C GLY A 100 -25.39 -10.54 -2.82
N ARG A 101 -25.25 -9.36 -2.20
CA ARG A 101 -24.18 -8.40 -2.49
C ARG A 101 -23.09 -8.45 -1.42
N VAL A 102 -21.84 -8.30 -1.85
CA VAL A 102 -20.71 -8.05 -0.93
C VAL A 102 -20.85 -6.62 -0.42
N ALA A 103 -20.86 -6.42 0.90
CA ALA A 103 -21.03 -5.10 1.49
C ALA A 103 -19.73 -4.29 1.43
N TYR A 104 -18.61 -4.96 1.74
CA TYR A 104 -17.28 -4.37 1.69
C TYR A 104 -16.27 -5.43 1.25
N ARG A 105 -15.13 -5.01 0.71
CA ARG A 105 -13.96 -5.86 0.51
C ARG A 105 -12.87 -5.46 1.48
N ARG A 106 -12.19 -6.47 2.03
CA ARG A 106 -11.00 -6.31 2.83
C ARG A 106 -9.79 -6.68 1.99
N LEU A 107 -8.91 -5.72 1.78
CA LEU A 107 -7.69 -5.85 0.98
C LEU A 107 -6.49 -5.70 1.91
N THR A 108 -5.42 -6.46 1.65
CA THR A 108 -4.20 -6.38 2.47
C THR A 108 -2.98 -6.16 1.60
N ALA A 109 -2.07 -5.33 2.09
CA ALA A 109 -0.80 -5.05 1.45
C ALA A 109 0.30 -4.85 2.48
N GLN A 110 1.52 -5.15 2.08
CA GLN A 110 2.74 -4.77 2.76
C GLN A 110 3.38 -3.60 2.03
N VAL A 111 3.74 -2.56 2.78
CA VAL A 111 4.50 -1.41 2.28
C VAL A 111 5.92 -1.55 2.80
N VAL A 112 6.90 -1.54 1.91
CA VAL A 112 8.32 -1.73 2.25
C VAL A 112 9.16 -0.61 1.65
N ALA A 113 9.84 0.15 2.49
CA ALA A 113 10.85 1.13 2.09
C ALA A 113 12.25 0.49 2.11
N ARG A 114 13.08 0.85 1.14
CA ARG A 114 14.45 0.35 0.95
C ARG A 114 15.41 1.50 0.71
N ALA A 115 16.55 1.48 1.37
CA ALA A 115 17.64 2.42 1.11
C ALA A 115 18.98 1.84 1.56
N ALA A 116 20.09 2.38 1.05
CA ALA A 116 21.43 2.01 1.52
C ALA A 116 21.67 2.34 3.00
N SER A 117 20.95 3.32 3.56
CA SER A 117 21.02 3.69 4.98
C SER A 117 19.76 3.27 5.72
N SER A 118 19.96 2.67 6.91
CA SER A 118 18.88 2.27 7.81
C SER A 118 18.00 3.45 8.22
N THR A 119 18.60 4.59 8.57
CA THR A 119 17.86 5.81 8.92
C THR A 119 16.99 6.30 7.78
N THR A 120 17.52 6.28 6.55
CA THR A 120 16.77 6.71 5.36
C THR A 120 15.62 5.77 5.06
N ALA A 121 15.84 4.45 5.15
CA ALA A 121 14.81 3.45 4.94
C ALA A 121 13.68 3.56 5.99
N TYR A 122 14.03 3.69 7.28
CA TYR A 122 13.07 3.86 8.35
C TYR A 122 12.26 5.16 8.21
N THR A 123 12.94 6.29 7.94
CA THR A 123 12.26 7.59 7.76
C THR A 123 11.27 7.54 6.62
N LYS A 124 11.62 6.88 5.51
CA LYS A 124 10.72 6.70 4.36
C LYS A 124 9.54 5.79 4.70
N ALA A 125 9.75 4.70 5.44
CA ALA A 125 8.67 3.85 5.94
C ALA A 125 7.73 4.62 6.89
N GLN A 126 8.30 5.47 7.75
CA GLN A 126 7.53 6.31 8.68
C GLN A 126 6.68 7.35 7.94
N ALA A 127 7.22 7.99 6.90
CA ALA A 127 6.46 8.89 6.05
C ALA A 127 5.29 8.17 5.35
N ALA A 128 5.52 6.96 4.83
CA ALA A 128 4.46 6.13 4.24
C ALA A 128 3.39 5.74 5.27
N PHE A 129 3.80 5.34 6.47
CA PHE A 129 2.91 5.02 7.58
C PHE A 129 2.03 6.21 7.94
N ALA A 130 2.65 7.38 8.17
CA ALA A 130 1.95 8.61 8.53
C ALA A 130 0.97 9.08 7.45
N ALA A 131 1.28 8.84 6.17
CA ALA A 131 0.39 9.18 5.06
C ALA A 131 -0.86 8.27 4.99
N LEU A 132 -0.73 7.00 5.35
CA LEU A 132 -1.79 6.00 5.17
C LEU A 132 -2.70 5.85 6.39
N VAL A 133 -2.16 5.93 7.61
CA VAL A 133 -2.92 5.80 8.87
C VAL A 133 -4.18 6.70 8.95
N PRO A 134 -4.14 7.99 8.59
CA PRO A 134 -5.30 8.87 8.77
C PRO A 134 -6.38 8.67 7.70
N VAL A 135 -6.14 7.86 6.66
CA VAL A 135 -7.06 7.74 5.52
C VAL A 135 -8.36 7.07 5.96
N ARG A 136 -9.45 7.83 5.90
CA ARG A 136 -10.80 7.40 6.27
C ARG A 136 -11.80 7.98 5.29
N ASN A 137 -12.86 7.24 4.98
CA ASN A 137 -14.00 7.69 4.16
C ASN A 137 -13.61 8.50 2.90
N THR A 138 -12.63 8.00 2.15
CA THR A 138 -12.03 8.71 1.00
C THR A 138 -12.29 7.93 -0.28
N THR A 139 -12.53 8.66 -1.38
CA THR A 139 -12.55 8.06 -2.72
C THR A 139 -11.17 8.19 -3.33
N VAL A 140 -10.61 7.06 -3.76
CA VAL A 140 -9.27 6.98 -4.35
C VAL A 140 -9.40 6.52 -5.79
N ALA A 141 -8.73 7.22 -6.71
CA ALA A 141 -8.57 6.78 -8.09
C ALA A 141 -7.14 6.29 -8.26
N ALA A 142 -6.92 5.23 -9.04
CA ALA A 142 -5.58 4.93 -9.52
C ALA A 142 -5.13 6.05 -10.47
N THR A 143 -3.93 6.58 -10.26
CA THR A 143 -3.23 7.38 -11.27
C THR A 143 -2.79 6.44 -12.40
N SER A 144 -3.30 6.67 -13.62
CA SER A 144 -2.75 6.04 -14.81
C SER A 144 -1.25 6.42 -14.94
N PRO A 145 -0.38 5.47 -15.34
CA PRO A 145 1.02 5.76 -15.61
C PRO A 145 1.20 6.75 -16.75
#